data_AF-A0A7S3SGE8-F1
#
_entry.id   AF-A0A7S3SGE8-F1
#
_cell.length_a   1.000
_cell.length_b   1.000
_cell.length_c   1.000
_cell.angle_alpha   90.00
_cell.angle_beta   90.00
_cell.angle_gamma   90.00
#
_symmetry.space_group_name_H-M   'P 1'
#
loop_
_entity.id
_entity.type
_entity.pdbx_description
1 polymer ?
#
loop_
_entity_poly.entity_id
_entity_poly.type
_entity_poly.pdbx_seq_one_letter_code
_entity_poly.pdbx_strand_id
1 'polypeptide(L)'
;NLATAQAFAHRAKGLEVRRDMLPIRTFADIFAENNISQIDFMSLDVEGHELDVLRSINFSKVRVRIIATETTTPESQLLLTDLGYRDLGLQFPLKDRVFVLPQ
;
A
#
# COMPACT_ATOMS: atom_id res chain seq x y z
N ASN A 1 1.45 -15.75 -6.96
CA ASN A 1 0.21 -16.56 -7.06
C ASN A 1 0.48 -17.99 -6.55
N LEU A 2 -0.55 -18.84 -6.37
CA LEU A 2 -0.39 -20.17 -5.74
C LEU A 2 0.61 -21.08 -6.49
N ALA A 3 0.62 -21.05 -7.82
CA ALA A 3 1.55 -21.85 -8.61
C ALA A 3 3.00 -21.41 -8.38
N THR A 4 3.26 -20.10 -8.25
CA THR A 4 4.58 -19.57 -7.89
C THR A 4 5.00 -20.04 -6.49
N ALA A 5 4.10 -19.98 -5.51
CA ALA A 5 4.38 -20.40 -4.13
C ALA A 5 4.68 -21.90 -4.06
N GLN A 6 3.91 -22.72 -4.77
CA GLN A 6 4.14 -24.17 -4.86
C GLN A 6 5.47 -24.50 -5.56
N ALA A 7 5.81 -23.79 -6.64
CA ALA A 7 7.09 -23.97 -7.32
C ALA A 7 8.28 -23.59 -6.43
N PHE A 8 8.14 -22.56 -5.61
CA PHE A 8 9.15 -22.19 -4.61
C PHE A 8 9.30 -23.26 -3.52
N ALA A 9 8.19 -23.72 -2.94
CA ALA A 9 8.19 -24.76 -1.91
C ALA A 9 8.75 -26.10 -2.42
N HIS A 10 8.54 -26.45 -3.69
CA HIS A 10 9.16 -27.64 -4.28
C HIS A 10 10.69 -27.53 -4.40
N ARG A 11 11.22 -26.32 -4.63
CA ARG A 11 12.68 -26.06 -4.72
C ARG A 11 13.34 -26.02 -3.34
N ALA A 12 12.69 -25.39 -2.37
CA ALA A 12 13.11 -25.33 -0.99
C ALA A 12 12.54 -26.54 -0.22
N LYS A 13 13.26 -27.67 -0.26
CA LYS A 13 12.85 -28.93 0.38
C LYS A 13 12.29 -28.70 1.80
N GLY A 14 11.11 -29.24 2.07
CA GLY A 14 10.50 -29.21 3.42
C GLY A 14 9.47 -28.10 3.66
N LEU A 15 9.09 -27.33 2.64
CA LEU A 15 8.01 -26.34 2.74
C LEU A 15 6.67 -26.90 2.24
N GLU A 16 5.60 -26.62 2.97
CA GLU A 16 4.21 -26.92 2.59
C GLU A 16 3.48 -25.60 2.28
N VAL A 17 2.67 -25.57 1.22
CA VAL A 17 1.89 -24.39 0.82
C VAL A 17 0.42 -24.63 1.11
N ARG A 18 -0.15 -23.82 2.00
CA ARG A 18 -1.59 -23.78 2.26
C ARG A 18 -2.18 -22.46 1.76
N ARG A 19 -3.43 -22.51 1.30
CA ARG A 19 -4.21 -21.31 0.96
C ARG A 19 -5.32 -21.14 1.98
N ASP A 20 -5.29 -20.01 2.68
CA ASP A 20 -6.35 -19.59 3.59
C ASP A 20 -7.08 -18.38 3.00
N MET A 21 -8.39 -18.31 3.25
CA MET A 21 -9.20 -17.14 2.92
C MET A 21 -9.32 -16.30 4.19
N LEU A 22 -8.85 -15.06 4.14
CA LEU A 22 -8.87 -14.15 5.27
C LEU A 22 -9.92 -13.05 5.03
N PRO A 23 -10.70 -12.66 6.05
CA PRO A 23 -11.54 -11.48 5.95
C PRO A 23 -10.64 -10.24 5.81
N ILE A 24 -11.03 -9.32 4.94
CA ILE A 24 -10.36 -8.04 4.74
C ILE A 24 -11.20 -6.89 5.28
N ARG A 25 -10.54 -5.82 5.72
CA ARG A 25 -11.16 -4.58 6.18
C ARG A 25 -10.56 -3.42 5.41
N THR A 26 -11.35 -2.39 5.13
CA THR A 26 -10.83 -1.19 4.46
C THR A 26 -10.07 -0.32 5.45
N PHE A 27 -9.13 0.50 4.96
CA PHE A 27 -8.50 1.49 5.82
C PHE A 27 -9.49 2.55 6.31
N ALA A 28 -10.51 2.92 5.52
CA ALA A 28 -11.58 3.80 6.00
C ALA A 28 -12.28 3.25 7.25
N ASP A 29 -12.62 1.96 7.29
CA ASP A 29 -13.28 1.35 8.45
C ASP A 29 -12.34 1.32 9.66
N ILE A 30 -11.08 0.90 9.45
CA ILE A 30 -10.07 0.83 10.50
C ILE A 30 -9.81 2.23 11.08
N PHE A 31 -9.69 3.26 10.24
CA PHE A 31 -9.44 4.63 10.70
C PHE A 31 -10.64 5.21 11.44
N ALA A 32 -11.87 4.98 10.95
CA ALA A 32 -13.08 5.43 11.61
C ALA A 32 -13.25 4.79 12.99
N GLU A 33 -13.07 3.48 13.10
CA GLU A 33 -13.19 2.74 14.37
C GLU A 33 -12.16 3.20 15.42
N ASN A 34 -10.96 3.59 14.98
CA ASN A 34 -9.88 4.01 15.87
C ASN A 34 -9.77 5.53 16.02
N ASN A 35 -10.72 6.30 15.47
CA ASN A 35 -10.71 7.78 15.47
C ASN A 35 -9.41 8.38 14.91
N ILE A 36 -8.82 7.73 13.89
CA ILE A 36 -7.60 8.18 13.23
C ILE A 36 -7.97 9.26 12.21
N SER A 37 -7.48 10.48 12.42
CA SER A 37 -7.68 11.62 11.50
C SER A 37 -6.36 12.17 10.94
N GLN A 38 -5.22 11.79 11.51
CA GLN A 38 -3.90 12.23 11.08
C GLN A 38 -2.90 11.09 11.14
N ILE A 39 -2.09 10.97 10.10
CA ILE A 39 -0.99 10.00 9.98
C ILE A 39 0.22 10.74 9.44
N ASP A 40 1.34 10.69 10.15
CA ASP A 40 2.55 11.39 9.74
C ASP A 40 3.30 10.65 8.64
N PHE A 41 3.27 9.32 8.68
CA PHE A 41 3.92 8.47 7.70
C PHE A 41 3.15 7.16 7.53
N MET A 42 2.92 6.77 6.29
CA MET A 42 2.28 5.51 5.91
C MET A 42 3.16 4.79 4.89
N SER A 43 3.62 3.60 5.22
CA SER A 43 4.32 2.71 4.29
C SER A 43 3.33 1.68 3.76
N LEU A 44 3.21 1.58 2.44
CA LEU A 44 2.37 0.62 1.74
C LEU A 44 3.26 -0.40 1.03
N ASP A 45 3.27 -1.60 1.58
CA ASP A 45 3.89 -2.80 1.03
C ASP A 45 2.79 -3.87 1.06
N VAL A 46 2.07 -3.95 -0.07
CA VAL A 46 0.86 -4.78 -0.20
C VAL A 46 0.90 -5.62 -1.48
N GLU A 47 2.11 -5.98 -1.91
CA GLU A 47 2.35 -6.93 -3.00
C GLU A 47 1.64 -6.54 -4.31
N GLY A 48 1.62 -5.23 -4.62
CA GLY A 48 1.03 -4.67 -5.84
C GLY A 48 -0.42 -4.18 -5.72
N HIS A 49 -1.02 -4.20 -4.51
CA HIS A 49 -2.38 -3.73 -4.24
C HIS A 49 -2.47 -2.30 -3.70
N GLU A 50 -1.43 -1.48 -3.91
CA GLU A 50 -1.32 -0.13 -3.31
C GLU A 50 -2.48 0.77 -3.77
N LEU A 51 -2.88 0.68 -5.04
CA LEU A 51 -4.00 1.47 -5.57
C LEU A 51 -5.34 1.14 -4.87
N ASP A 52 -5.58 -0.13 -4.58
CA ASP A 52 -6.81 -0.56 -3.89
C ASP A 52 -6.83 -0.05 -2.46
N VAL A 53 -5.68 -0.11 -1.77
CA VAL A 53 -5.49 0.46 -0.44
C VAL A 53 -5.72 1.97 -0.45
N LEU A 54 -5.09 2.71 -1.37
CA LEU A 54 -5.26 4.16 -1.49
C LEU A 54 -6.71 4.54 -1.73
N ARG A 55 -7.42 3.84 -2.62
CA ARG A 55 -8.85 4.06 -2.88
C ARG A 55 -9.74 3.77 -1.69
N SER A 56 -9.29 2.92 -0.77
CA SER A 56 -10.03 2.57 0.44
C SER A 56 -9.95 3.66 1.53
N ILE A 57 -9.07 4.65 1.39
CA ILE A 57 -8.89 5.72 2.38
C ILE A 57 -9.83 6.90 2.07
N ASN A 58 -10.50 7.41 3.10
CA ASN A 58 -11.24 8.66 2.99
C ASN A 58 -10.32 9.86 3.31
N PHE A 59 -9.63 10.36 2.30
CA PHE A 59 -8.69 11.50 2.43
C PHE A 59 -9.35 12.84 2.81
N SER A 60 -10.68 12.95 2.74
CA SER A 60 -11.40 14.12 3.30
C SER A 60 -11.49 14.10 4.82
N LYS A 61 -11.33 12.92 5.44
CA LYS A 61 -11.40 12.72 6.90
C LYS A 61 -10.05 12.44 7.54
N VAL A 62 -9.12 11.87 6.77
CA VAL A 62 -7.80 11.44 7.27
C VAL A 62 -6.71 12.14 6.48
N ARG A 63 -5.90 12.96 7.15
CA ARG A 63 -4.71 13.58 6.57
C ARG A 63 -3.51 12.66 6.74
N VAL A 64 -2.98 12.14 5.64
CA VAL A 64 -1.72 11.39 5.63
C VAL A 64 -0.62 12.29 5.10
N ARG A 65 0.42 12.59 5.88
CA ARG A 65 1.43 13.59 5.47
C ARG A 65 2.42 13.01 4.45
N ILE A 66 2.88 11.78 4.66
CA ILE A 66 3.84 11.11 3.80
C ILE A 66 3.34 9.70 3.51
N ILE A 67 3.37 9.31 2.24
CA ILE A 67 3.02 7.97 1.78
C ILE A 67 4.21 7.40 1.02
N ALA A 68 4.69 6.24 1.45
CA ALA A 68 5.64 5.43 0.69
C ALA A 68 4.90 4.25 0.07
N THR A 69 5.13 3.98 -1.21
CA THR A 69 4.54 2.82 -1.93
C THR A 69 5.65 1.96 -2.49
N GLU A 70 5.59 0.65 -2.26
CA GLU A 70 6.51 -0.33 -2.87
C GLU A 70 6.35 -0.34 -4.40
N THR A 71 5.11 -0.55 -4.86
CA THR A 71 4.79 -0.56 -6.29
C THR A 71 3.91 0.63 -6.67
N THR A 72 4.49 1.63 -7.33
CA THR A 72 3.72 2.75 -7.90
C THR A 72 3.30 2.46 -9.33
N THR A 73 1.99 2.41 -9.57
CA THR A 73 1.39 2.40 -10.92
C THR A 73 1.11 3.83 -11.41
N PRO A 74 0.97 4.06 -12.73
CA PRO A 74 0.52 5.35 -13.25
C PRO A 74 -0.78 5.83 -12.59
N GLU A 75 -1.72 4.93 -12.34
CA GLU A 75 -3.01 5.21 -11.71
C GLU A 75 -2.86 5.64 -10.24
N SER A 76 -2.01 4.96 -9.45
CA SER A 76 -1.75 5.38 -8.06
C SER A 76 -1.02 6.72 -8.02
N GLN A 77 -0.12 6.97 -8.96
CA GLN A 77 0.59 8.24 -9.06
C GLN A 77 -0.35 9.39 -9.41
N LEU A 78 -1.26 9.19 -10.37
CA LEU A 78 -2.30 10.17 -10.73
C LEU A 78 -3.22 10.44 -9.54
N LEU A 79 -3.74 9.40 -8.88
CA LEU A 79 -4.60 9.55 -7.70
C LEU A 79 -3.94 10.40 -6.61
N LEU A 80 -2.68 10.11 -6.27
CA LEU A 80 -1.95 10.86 -5.25
C LEU A 80 -1.70 12.31 -5.69
N THR A 81 -1.41 12.53 -6.97
CA THR A 81 -1.22 13.88 -7.52
C THR A 81 -2.52 14.69 -7.49
N ASP A 82 -3.65 14.09 -7.84
CA ASP A 82 -4.98 14.71 -7.78
C ASP A 82 -5.40 15.05 -6.33
N LEU A 83 -4.91 14.27 -5.36
CA LEU A 83 -5.05 14.53 -3.92
C LEU A 83 -4.07 15.59 -3.40
N GLY A 84 -3.21 16.16 -4.25
CA GLY A 84 -2.26 17.23 -3.90
C GLY A 84 -0.91 16.75 -3.39
N TYR A 85 -0.62 15.46 -3.45
CA TYR A 85 0.70 14.95 -3.09
C TYR A 85 1.73 15.23 -4.19
N ARG A 86 2.97 15.47 -3.78
CA ARG A 86 4.13 15.59 -4.65
C ARG A 86 5.02 14.37 -4.49
N ASP A 87 5.37 13.73 -5.60
CA ASP A 87 6.44 12.72 -5.65
C ASP A 87 7.79 13.39 -5.34
N LEU A 88 8.53 12.87 -4.36
CA LEU A 88 9.85 13.37 -4.00
C LEU A 88 10.95 13.01 -5.01
N GLY A 89 10.67 12.11 -5.96
CA GLY A 89 11.64 11.69 -6.97
C GLY A 89 12.83 10.91 -6.40
N LEU A 90 12.67 10.36 -5.19
CA LEU A 90 13.68 9.52 -4.55
C LEU A 90 13.73 8.16 -5.27
N GLN A 91 14.93 7.73 -5.64
CA GLN A 91 15.15 6.40 -6.23
C GLN A 91 15.65 5.46 -5.14
N PHE A 92 14.76 4.61 -4.63
CA PHE A 92 15.14 3.53 -3.74
C PHE A 92 15.53 2.27 -4.52
N PRO A 93 16.44 1.42 -4.01
CA PRO A 93 16.87 0.19 -4.69
C PRO A 93 15.72 -0.76 -5.05
N LEU A 94 14.63 -0.72 -4.26
CA LEU A 94 13.46 -1.57 -4.42
C LEU A 94 12.33 -0.92 -5.26
N LYS A 95 12.60 0.25 -5.87
CA LYS A 95 11.66 1.04 -6.68
C LYS A 95 10.55 1.74 -5.88
N ASP A 96 10.65 1.75 -4.56
CA ASP A 96 9.75 2.52 -3.70
C ASP A 96 9.68 3.98 -4.16
N ARG A 97 8.50 4.56 -4.05
CA ARG A 97 8.30 6.00 -4.23
C ARG A 97 7.71 6.62 -2.98
N VAL A 98 8.11 7.86 -2.72
CA VAL A 98 7.68 8.62 -1.55
C VAL A 98 6.97 9.88 -2.02
N PHE A 99 5.73 10.01 -1.57
CA PHE A 99 4.83 11.11 -1.85
C PHE A 99 4.64 11.94 -0.58
N VAL A 100 4.72 13.26 -0.70
CA VAL A 100 4.51 14.19 0.42
C VAL A 100 3.33 15.11 0.13
N LEU A 101 2.46 15.30 1.10
CA LEU A 101 1.46 16.36 1.08
C LEU A 101 2.13 17.67 1.55
N PRO A 102 2.22 18.71 0.70
CA PRO A 102 2.79 19.99 1.11
C PRO A 102 2.07 20.59 2.33
N GLN A 103 2.80 21.39 3.12
CA GLN A 103 2.22 22.11 4.25
C GLN A 103 1.35 23.28 3.79
#